data_AF-A0A183HN78-F1
#
_entry.id   AF-A0A183HN78-F1
#
_cell.length_a   1.000
_cell.length_b   1.000
_cell.length_c   1.000
_cell.angle_alpha   90.00
_cell.angle_beta   90.00
_cell.angle_gamma   90.00
#
_symmetry.space_group_name_H-M   'P 1'
#
loop_
_entity.id
_entity.type
_entity.pdbx_description
1 polymer ?
#
loop_
_entity_poly.entity_id
_entity_poly.type
_entity_poly.pdbx_seq_one_letter_code
_entity_poly.pdbx_strand_id
1 'polypeptide(L)'
;MTQPEIFIKWNGVLNCSCLVVMTIFAMMGFYGYLAVGDEVADAITLNVPHELMYQIIKLIFSMCVMVSYPLQFYIPMERIEKWVTRKIPVENQTTYIYFARYGIVLLTCAVAELIPHLALFISFIGAFSGSLMALLFPPFIDLLVIFRN
;
A
#
# COMPACT_ATOMS: atom_id res chain seq x y z
N MET A 1 2.67 -14.43 -18.99
CA MET A 1 1.41 -14.07 -19.67
C MET A 1 1.57 -14.35 -21.15
N THR A 2 0.83 -15.32 -21.69
CA THR A 2 1.09 -15.88 -23.03
C THR A 2 0.44 -15.06 -24.16
N GLN A 3 -0.53 -14.20 -23.86
CA GLN A 3 -1.25 -13.34 -24.83
C GLN A 3 -1.55 -11.96 -24.24
N PRO A 4 -0.67 -10.95 -24.38
CA PRO A 4 -0.81 -9.63 -23.74
C PRO A 4 -1.97 -8.80 -24.31
N GLU A 5 -2.34 -8.98 -25.58
CA GLU A 5 -3.41 -8.20 -26.23
C GLU A 5 -4.80 -8.47 -25.66
N ILE A 6 -5.04 -9.67 -25.12
CA ILE A 6 -6.33 -10.04 -24.52
C ILE A 6 -6.49 -9.38 -23.14
N PHE A 7 -5.40 -8.96 -22.51
CA PHE A 7 -5.41 -8.36 -21.17
C PHE A 7 -6.16 -7.01 -21.13
N ILE A 8 -6.05 -6.21 -22.20
CA ILE A 8 -6.56 -4.83 -22.30
C ILE A 8 -7.93 -4.77 -23.01
N LYS A 9 -8.44 -5.88 -23.55
CA LYS A 9 -9.76 -5.92 -24.19
C LYS A 9 -10.86 -5.49 -23.21
N TRP A 10 -12.02 -5.06 -23.72
CA TRP A 10 -13.17 -4.67 -22.91
C TRP A 10 -13.55 -5.71 -21.84
N ASN A 11 -13.60 -7.00 -22.20
CA ASN A 11 -13.77 -8.14 -21.29
C ASN A 11 -12.44 -8.82 -20.91
N GLY A 12 -11.36 -8.03 -20.87
CA GLY A 12 -10.02 -8.49 -20.53
C GLY A 12 -9.85 -8.69 -19.03
N VAL A 13 -8.79 -9.39 -18.65
CA VAL A 13 -8.49 -9.72 -17.24
C VAL A 13 -8.39 -8.47 -16.38
N LEU A 14 -7.86 -7.35 -16.93
CA LEU A 14 -7.72 -6.10 -16.21
C LEU A 14 -9.08 -5.52 -15.80
N ASN A 15 -9.99 -5.32 -16.77
CA ASN A 15 -11.32 -4.74 -16.50
C ASN A 15 -12.15 -5.65 -15.60
N CYS A 16 -12.13 -6.96 -15.84
CA CYS A 16 -12.83 -7.93 -14.97
C CYS A 16 -12.30 -7.89 -13.54
N SER A 17 -10.98 -7.84 -13.34
CA SER A 17 -10.38 -7.76 -12.01
C SER A 17 -10.74 -6.45 -11.31
N CYS A 18 -10.70 -5.32 -12.02
CA CYS A 18 -11.13 -4.02 -11.51
C CYS A 18 -12.61 -4.04 -11.09
N LEU A 19 -13.50 -4.60 -11.90
CA LEU A 19 -14.92 -4.72 -11.57
C LEU A 19 -15.16 -5.57 -10.32
N VAL A 20 -14.47 -6.70 -10.19
CA VAL A 20 -14.58 -7.57 -9.01
C VAL A 20 -14.09 -6.85 -7.75
N VAL A 21 -12.92 -6.21 -7.80
CA VAL A 21 -12.37 -5.46 -6.65
C VAL A 21 -13.29 -4.31 -6.25
N MET A 22 -13.79 -3.54 -7.23
CA MET A 22 -14.73 -2.45 -6.99
C MET A 22 -16.01 -2.94 -6.33
N THR A 23 -16.55 -4.09 -6.77
CA THR A 23 -17.78 -4.66 -6.19
C THR A 23 -17.55 -5.10 -4.75
N ILE A 24 -16.43 -5.78 -4.46
CA ILE A 24 -16.09 -6.20 -3.10
C ILE A 24 -15.91 -4.99 -2.18
N PHE A 25 -15.20 -3.95 -2.63
CA PHE A 25 -14.98 -2.74 -1.84
C PHE A 25 -16.28 -1.95 -1.63
N ALA A 26 -17.15 -1.85 -2.64
CA ALA A 26 -18.45 -1.22 -2.52
C ALA A 26 -19.35 -1.95 -1.51
N MET A 27 -19.41 -3.29 -1.58
CA MET A 27 -20.17 -4.10 -0.60
C MET A 27 -19.60 -3.94 0.81
N MET A 28 -18.28 -4.01 0.97
CA MET A 28 -17.62 -3.84 2.26
C MET A 28 -17.89 -2.46 2.86
N GLY A 29 -17.82 -1.40 2.04
CA GLY A 29 -18.13 -0.03 2.48
C GLY A 29 -19.61 0.13 2.87
N PHE A 30 -20.52 -0.37 2.05
CA PHE A 30 -21.96 -0.26 2.29
C PHE A 30 -22.41 -1.02 3.54
N TYR A 31 -22.10 -2.32 3.63
CA TYR A 31 -22.46 -3.13 4.80
C TYR A 31 -21.67 -2.73 6.05
N GLY A 32 -20.41 -2.30 5.89
CA GLY A 32 -19.60 -1.79 7.00
C GLY A 32 -20.19 -0.53 7.63
N TYR A 33 -20.68 0.40 6.81
CA TYR A 33 -21.38 1.59 7.31
C TYR A 33 -22.71 1.24 7.98
N LEU A 34 -23.53 0.36 7.38
CA LEU A 34 -24.79 -0.07 7.99
C LEU A 34 -24.61 -0.77 9.35
N ALA A 35 -23.48 -1.45 9.57
CA ALA A 35 -23.19 -2.14 10.82
C ALA A 35 -22.80 -1.22 11.98
N VAL A 36 -22.16 -0.08 11.69
CA VAL A 36 -21.60 0.85 12.70
C VAL A 36 -22.41 2.16 12.81
N GLY A 37 -23.13 2.55 11.77
CA GLY A 37 -23.94 3.77 11.73
C GLY A 37 -23.10 5.05 11.66
N ASP A 38 -23.57 6.11 12.31
CA ASP A 38 -22.92 7.43 12.28
C ASP A 38 -21.68 7.55 13.19
N GLU A 39 -21.42 6.55 14.05
CA GLU A 39 -20.28 6.56 14.97
C GLU A 39 -18.98 6.03 14.36
N VAL A 40 -18.89 5.85 13.03
CA VAL A 40 -17.72 5.25 12.33
C VAL A 40 -16.41 6.00 12.64
N ALA A 41 -15.48 5.30 13.29
CA ALA A 41 -14.13 5.74 13.52
C ALA A 41 -13.26 5.55 12.27
N ASP A 42 -12.07 6.16 12.28
CA ASP A 42 -11.11 6.14 11.17
C ASP A 42 -10.76 4.74 10.64
N ALA A 43 -10.90 3.71 11.49
CA ALA A 43 -10.82 2.32 11.09
C ALA A 43 -12.05 1.56 11.60
N ILE A 44 -12.72 0.83 10.70
CA ILE A 44 -13.90 0.02 11.03
C ILE A 44 -13.57 -1.01 12.13
N THR A 45 -12.33 -1.52 12.16
CA THR A 45 -11.86 -2.48 13.18
C THR A 45 -11.82 -1.90 14.59
N LEU A 46 -11.84 -0.57 14.77
CA LEU A 46 -11.84 0.05 16.08
C LEU A 46 -13.23 -0.01 16.74
N ASN A 47 -14.29 0.21 15.97
CA ASN A 47 -15.67 0.29 16.46
C ASN A 47 -16.39 -1.05 16.62
N VAL A 48 -15.73 -2.15 16.27
CA VAL A 48 -16.38 -3.46 16.33
C VAL A 48 -16.59 -3.87 17.79
N PRO A 49 -17.81 -4.32 18.18
CA PRO A 49 -18.14 -4.70 19.55
C PRO A 49 -17.24 -5.81 20.09
N HIS A 50 -17.12 -5.87 21.42
CA HIS A 50 -16.24 -6.81 22.11
C HIS A 50 -16.78 -8.25 22.20
N GLU A 51 -17.38 -8.77 21.12
CA GLU A 51 -17.81 -10.17 21.07
C GLU A 51 -16.70 -11.10 20.55
N LEU A 52 -16.79 -12.38 20.91
CA LEU A 52 -15.77 -13.38 20.58
C LEU A 52 -15.47 -13.46 19.08
N MET A 53 -16.50 -13.44 18.24
CA MET A 53 -16.36 -13.51 16.78
C MET A 53 -15.53 -12.33 16.25
N TYR A 54 -15.85 -11.12 16.70
CA TYR A 54 -15.18 -9.90 16.24
C TYR A 54 -13.75 -9.79 16.74
N GLN A 55 -13.48 -10.28 17.95
CA GLN A 55 -12.12 -10.37 18.47
C GLN A 55 -11.26 -11.34 17.64
N ILE A 56 -11.80 -12.48 17.23
CA ILE A 56 -11.11 -13.42 16.32
C ILE A 56 -10.80 -12.74 14.98
N ILE A 57 -11.75 -12.00 14.40
CA ILE A 57 -11.54 -11.27 13.15
C ILE A 57 -10.44 -10.21 13.30
N LYS A 58 -10.45 -9.42 14.40
CA LYS A 58 -9.38 -8.45 14.69
C LYS A 58 -8.01 -9.12 14.80
N LEU A 59 -7.93 -10.29 15.43
CA LEU A 59 -6.69 -11.05 15.58
C LEU A 59 -6.17 -11.56 14.23
N ILE A 60 -7.03 -12.17 13.41
CA ILE A 60 -6.68 -12.63 12.06
C ILE A 60 -6.20 -11.45 11.20
N PHE A 61 -6.91 -10.31 11.26
CA PHE A 61 -6.52 -9.10 10.55
C PHE A 61 -5.14 -8.59 11.01
N SER A 62 -4.89 -8.54 12.32
CA SER A 62 -3.60 -8.15 12.88
C SER A 62 -2.47 -9.08 12.42
N MET A 63 -2.68 -10.40 12.41
CA MET A 63 -1.69 -11.35 11.90
C MET A 63 -1.43 -11.15 10.41
N CYS A 64 -2.48 -10.88 9.61
CA CYS A 64 -2.35 -10.60 8.18
C CYS A 64 -1.50 -9.35 7.93
N VAL A 65 -1.73 -8.26 8.67
CA VAL A 65 -0.93 -7.02 8.57
C VAL A 65 0.51 -7.26 9.00
N MET A 66 0.73 -8.00 10.09
CA MET A 66 2.07 -8.35 10.58
C MET A 66 2.90 -9.10 9.54
N VAL A 67 2.28 -10.02 8.79
CA VAL A 67 2.95 -10.76 7.70
C VAL A 67 3.14 -9.89 6.45
N SER A 68 2.18 -9.01 6.16
CA SER A 68 2.23 -8.16 4.96
C SER A 68 3.29 -7.06 5.05
N TYR A 69 3.53 -6.53 6.25
CA TYR A 69 4.49 -5.44 6.48
C TYR A 69 5.92 -5.74 5.96
N PRO A 70 6.59 -6.85 6.36
CA PRO A 70 7.93 -7.15 5.86
C PRO A 70 7.97 -7.41 4.35
N LEU A 71 6.89 -7.96 3.77
CA LEU A 71 6.78 -8.18 2.32
C LEU A 71 6.74 -6.84 1.56
N GLN A 72 5.97 -5.87 2.03
CA GLN A 72 5.92 -4.53 1.45
C GLN A 72 7.26 -3.79 1.60
N PHE A 73 7.94 -3.99 2.74
CA PHE A 73 9.23 -3.38 3.03
C PHE A 73 10.40 -3.97 2.23
N TYR A 74 10.26 -5.18 1.68
CA TYR A 74 11.29 -5.84 0.91
C TYR A 74 11.75 -5.02 -0.31
N ILE A 75 10.80 -4.51 -1.11
CA ILE A 75 11.09 -3.79 -2.36
C ILE A 75 11.94 -2.52 -2.14
N PRO A 76 11.56 -1.57 -1.25
CA PRO A 76 12.39 -0.39 -1.01
C PRO A 76 13.73 -0.77 -0.39
N MET A 77 13.77 -1.79 0.48
CA MET A 77 15.02 -2.20 1.12
C MET A 77 16.01 -2.80 0.12
N GLU A 78 15.54 -3.66 -0.79
CA GLU A 78 16.36 -4.21 -1.88
C GLU A 78 16.94 -3.09 -2.75
N ARG A 79 16.16 -2.04 -3.02
CA ARG A 79 16.62 -0.87 -3.77
C ARG A 79 17.71 -0.09 -3.03
N ILE A 80 17.56 0.12 -1.73
CA ILE A 80 18.57 0.78 -0.90
C ILE A 80 19.85 -0.05 -0.84
N GLU A 81 19.72 -1.35 -0.64
CA GLU A 81 20.85 -2.28 -0.59
C GLU A 81 21.67 -2.23 -1.89
N LYS A 82 21.01 -2.33 -3.05
CA LYS A 82 21.67 -2.18 -4.36
C LYS A 82 22.37 -0.82 -4.52
N TRP A 83 21.77 0.26 -4.02
CA TRP A 83 22.37 1.59 -4.08
C TRP A 83 23.60 1.71 -3.18
N VAL A 84 23.56 1.13 -1.98
CA VAL A 84 24.67 1.06 -1.02
C VAL A 84 25.82 0.25 -1.59
N THR A 85 25.56 -0.95 -2.10
CA THR A 85 26.59 -1.83 -2.67
C THR A 85 27.31 -1.19 -3.87
N ARG A 86 26.60 -0.36 -4.65
CA ARG A 86 27.19 0.35 -5.79
C ARG A 86 28.10 1.53 -5.38
N LYS A 87 27.83 2.18 -4.25
CA LYS A 87 28.50 3.44 -3.86
C LYS A 87 29.48 3.31 -2.71
N ILE A 88 29.34 2.31 -1.85
CA ILE A 88 30.07 2.18 -0.59
C ILE A 88 31.01 0.96 -0.65
N PRO A 89 32.25 1.07 -0.14
CA PRO A 89 33.18 -0.06 -0.07
C PRO A 89 32.68 -1.17 0.87
N VAL A 90 33.03 -2.42 0.54
CA VAL A 90 32.49 -3.65 1.16
C VAL A 90 32.62 -3.68 2.69
N GLU A 91 33.71 -3.12 3.24
CA GLU A 91 33.95 -3.09 4.69
C GLU A 91 32.85 -2.37 5.48
N ASN A 92 32.21 -1.34 4.92
CA ASN A 92 31.21 -0.54 5.61
C ASN A 92 29.77 -0.80 5.14
N GLN A 93 29.57 -1.58 4.07
CA GLN A 93 28.25 -1.81 3.46
C GLN A 93 27.22 -2.32 4.48
N THR A 94 27.60 -3.33 5.27
CA THR A 94 26.74 -3.97 6.27
C THR A 94 26.20 -2.95 7.29
N THR A 95 27.05 -2.06 7.79
CA THR A 95 26.67 -1.02 8.76
C THR A 95 25.65 -0.04 8.18
N TYR A 96 25.87 0.43 6.94
CA TYR A 96 24.93 1.35 6.28
C TYR A 96 23.59 0.68 5.95
N ILE A 97 23.59 -0.60 5.57
CA ILE A 97 22.38 -1.37 5.30
C ILE A 97 21.54 -1.51 6.58
N TYR A 98 22.15 -1.91 7.69
CA TYR A 98 21.44 -2.01 8.97
C TYR A 98 20.97 -0.64 9.46
N PHE A 99 21.80 0.40 9.35
CA PHE A 99 21.40 1.75 9.71
C PHE A 99 20.18 2.23 8.91
N ALA A 100 20.16 2.00 7.60
CA ALA A 100 19.00 2.32 6.77
C ALA A 100 17.75 1.51 7.15
N ARG A 101 17.90 0.21 7.45
CA ARG A 101 16.79 -0.64 7.94
C ARG A 101 16.19 -0.10 9.23
N TYR A 102 17.03 0.12 10.25
CA TYR A 102 16.58 0.66 11.53
C TYR A 102 15.99 2.06 11.36
N GLY A 103 16.61 2.92 10.55
CA GLY A 103 16.12 4.28 10.30
C GLY A 103 14.71 4.30 9.71
N ILE A 104 14.41 3.44 8.73
CA ILE A 104 13.07 3.42 8.12
C ILE A 104 12.05 2.78 9.07
N VAL A 105 12.40 1.72 9.80
CA VAL A 105 11.48 1.13 10.79
C VAL A 105 11.18 2.14 11.90
N LEU A 106 12.18 2.85 12.40
CA LEU A 106 11.98 3.91 13.40
C LEU A 106 11.10 5.04 12.84
N LEU A 107 11.30 5.44 11.57
CA LEU A 107 10.45 6.42 10.91
C LEU A 107 9.00 5.92 10.87
N THR A 108 8.74 4.66 10.51
CA THR A 108 7.38 4.10 10.49
C THR A 108 6.76 4.06 11.88
N CYS A 109 7.52 3.77 12.94
CA CYS A 109 7.04 3.82 14.32
C CYS A 109 6.72 5.27 14.74
N ALA A 110 7.57 6.23 14.42
CA ALA A 110 7.34 7.64 14.73
C ALA A 110 6.09 8.17 14.01
N VAL A 111 5.91 7.79 12.74
CA VAL A 111 4.72 8.12 11.96
C VAL A 111 3.46 7.49 12.59
N ALA A 112 3.54 6.24 13.06
CA ALA A 112 2.42 5.59 13.74
C ALA A 112 2.04 6.28 15.07
N GLU A 113 3.01 6.83 15.81
CA GLU A 113 2.75 7.57 17.05
C GLU A 113 2.21 8.99 16.78
N LEU A 114 2.68 9.65 15.72
CA LEU A 114 2.33 11.03 15.40
C LEU A 114 0.93 11.18 14.77
N ILE A 115 0.38 10.14 14.14
CA ILE A 115 -0.88 10.24 13.40
C ILE A 115 -2.07 9.85 14.28
N PRO A 116 -2.85 10.81 14.79
CA PRO A 116 -4.09 10.53 15.51
C PRO A 116 -5.22 10.07 14.57
N HIS A 117 -5.16 10.44 13.29
CA HIS A 117 -6.22 10.20 12.30
C HIS A 117 -5.73 9.40 11.09
N LEU A 118 -5.85 8.07 11.17
CA LEU A 118 -5.34 7.14 10.15
C LEU A 118 -6.01 7.35 8.78
N ALA A 119 -7.32 7.59 8.76
CA ALA A 119 -8.09 7.74 7.51
C ALA A 119 -7.59 8.93 6.68
N LEU A 120 -7.36 10.08 7.33
CA LEU A 120 -6.83 11.29 6.69
C LEU A 120 -5.45 11.04 6.06
N PHE A 121 -4.59 10.31 6.76
CA PHE A 121 -3.25 9.97 6.28
C PHE A 121 -3.29 9.04 5.06
N ILE A 122 -4.15 8.01 5.10
CA ILE A 122 -4.35 7.10 3.96
C ILE A 122 -4.87 7.88 2.75
N SER A 123 -5.87 8.75 2.93
CA SER A 123 -6.39 9.60 1.85
C SER A 123 -5.33 10.55 1.30
N PHE A 124 -4.50 11.14 2.14
CA PHE A 124 -3.41 12.03 1.72
C PHE A 124 -2.36 11.29 0.88
N ILE A 125 -1.83 10.17 1.37
CA ILE A 125 -0.83 9.37 0.63
C ILE A 125 -1.44 8.80 -0.65
N GLY A 126 -2.70 8.37 -0.60
CA GLY A 126 -3.44 7.88 -1.76
C GLY A 126 -3.59 8.96 -2.82
N ALA A 127 -4.02 10.17 -2.45
CA ALA A 127 -4.15 11.28 -3.38
C ALA A 127 -2.79 11.74 -3.91
N PHE A 128 -1.77 11.85 -3.05
CA PHE A 128 -0.43 12.28 -3.44
C PHE A 128 0.28 11.25 -4.34
N SER A 129 0.43 10.00 -3.88
CA SER A 129 1.11 8.97 -4.68
C SER A 129 0.27 8.51 -5.87
N GLY A 130 -1.06 8.41 -5.72
CA GLY A 130 -1.97 7.99 -6.78
C GLY A 130 -2.04 9.00 -7.92
N SER A 131 -2.08 10.30 -7.62
CA SER A 131 -2.01 11.33 -8.68
C SER A 131 -0.68 11.28 -9.44
N LEU A 132 0.45 11.08 -8.74
CA LEU A 132 1.75 10.92 -9.40
C LEU A 132 1.78 9.68 -10.30
N MET A 133 1.34 8.52 -9.79
CA MET A 133 1.41 7.23 -10.49
C MET A 133 0.41 7.09 -11.64
N ALA A 134 -0.83 7.51 -11.44
CA ALA A 134 -1.89 7.33 -12.42
C ALA A 134 -1.98 8.47 -13.43
N LEU A 135 -1.71 9.72 -13.01
CA LEU A 135 -1.96 10.90 -13.83
C LEU A 135 -0.69 11.59 -14.31
N LEU A 136 0.38 11.64 -13.52
CA LEU A 136 1.59 12.40 -13.89
C LEU A 136 2.59 11.55 -14.69
N PHE A 137 2.97 10.37 -14.19
CA PHE A 137 4.01 9.56 -14.83
C PHE A 137 3.65 9.05 -16.23
N PRO A 138 2.44 8.52 -16.51
CA PRO A 138 2.11 8.02 -17.84
C PRO A 138 2.23 9.08 -18.96
N PRO A 139 1.60 10.27 -18.87
CA PRO A 139 1.75 11.28 -19.92
C PRO A 139 3.14 11.90 -19.96
N PHE A 140 3.84 12.01 -18.82
CA PHE A 140 5.22 12.52 -18.82
C PHE A 140 6.17 11.57 -19.57
N ILE A 141 6.02 10.27 -19.36
CA ILE A 141 6.77 9.24 -20.10
C ILE A 141 6.39 9.29 -21.58
N ASP A 142 5.10 9.39 -21.91
CA ASP A 142 4.62 9.45 -23.30
C ASP A 142 5.18 10.67 -24.05
N LEU A 143 5.15 11.85 -23.42
CA LEU A 143 5.78 13.06 -23.97
C LEU A 143 7.27 12.85 -24.21
N LEU A 144 8.03 12.31 -23.25
CA LEU A 144 9.46 12.07 -23.43
C LEU A 144 9.77 11.06 -24.55
N VAL A 145 8.89 10.08 -24.77
CA VAL A 145 9.03 9.12 -25.87
C VAL A 145 8.74 9.79 -27.21
N ILE A 146 7.67 10.59 -27.30
CA ILE A 146 7.30 11.30 -28.54
C ILE A 146 8.38 12.32 -28.93
N PHE A 147 8.92 13.10 -27.99
CA PHE A 147 9.96 14.09 -28.27
C PHE A 147 11.33 13.49 -28.62
N ARG A 148 11.57 12.22 -28.30
CA ARG A 148 12.81 11.51 -28.67
C ARG A 148 12.74 10.92 -30.09
N ASN A 149 11.55 10.79 -30.65
CA ASN A 149 11.30 10.26 -32.00
C ASN A 149 11.12 11.39 -33.02
#